data_AF-A0A933R2A4-F1
#
_entry.id   AF-A0A933R2A4-F1
#
_cell.length_a   1.000
_cell.length_b   1.000
_cell.length_c   1.000
_cell.angle_alpha   90.00
_cell.angle_beta   90.00
_cell.angle_gamma   90.00
#
_symmetry.space_group_name_H-M   'P 1'
#
loop_
_entity.id
_entity.type
_entity.pdbx_description
1 polymer ?
#
loop_
_entity_poly.entity_id
_entity_poly.type
_entity_poly.pdbx_seq_one_letter_code
_entity_poly.pdbx_strand_id
1 'polypeptide(L)' 'MTRSHPYWLTALLVWLCLALGAPAQALWNDDEPVQADKAFVFSAKVTAADSVTVRWEVTEGYYLYRGRIQLRSDTPGIT' A
#
# COMPACT_ATOMS: atom_id res chain seq x y z
N MET A 1 -23.13 -28.02 -49.75
CA MET A 1 -22.08 -27.72 -48.75
C MET A 1 -22.71 -26.87 -47.65
N THR A 2 -23.33 -27.48 -46.64
CA THR A 2 -23.82 -26.77 -45.45
C THR A 2 -22.98 -27.25 -44.27
N ARG A 3 -22.07 -26.38 -43.84
CA ARG A 3 -21.16 -26.58 -42.71
C ARG A 3 -22.01 -26.60 -41.44
N SER A 4 -22.33 -27.78 -40.92
CA SER A 4 -22.99 -27.92 -39.62
C SER A 4 -22.05 -27.34 -38.58
N HIS A 5 -22.38 -26.16 -38.05
CA HIS A 5 -21.62 -25.59 -36.96
C HIS A 5 -21.80 -26.49 -35.73
N PRO A 6 -20.72 -27.06 -35.20
CA PRO A 6 -20.80 -27.93 -34.03
C PRO A 6 -21.21 -27.09 -32.81
N TYR A 7 -22.49 -27.09 -32.45
CA TYR A 7 -23.01 -26.41 -31.25
C TYR A 7 -22.35 -26.92 -29.95
N TRP A 8 -21.70 -28.08 -30.00
CA TRP A 8 -20.89 -28.62 -28.89
C TRP A 8 -19.61 -27.81 -28.66
N LEU A 9 -19.01 -27.23 -29.70
CA LEU A 9 -17.83 -26.36 -29.58
C LEU A 9 -18.21 -25.02 -28.97
N THR A 10 -19.37 -24.46 -29.32
CA THR A 10 -19.89 -23.25 -28.67
C THR A 10 -20.26 -23.51 -27.22
N ALA A 11 -20.88 -24.65 -26.91
CA ALA A 11 -21.20 -25.03 -25.53
C ALA A 11 -19.92 -25.23 -24.69
N LEU A 12 -18.89 -25.86 -25.26
CA LEU A 12 -17.60 -26.04 -24.61
C LEU A 12 -16.88 -24.70 -24.41
N LEU A 13 -16.93 -23.79 -25.38
CA LEU A 13 -16.40 -22.44 -25.24
C LEU A 13 -17.11 -21.62 -24.16
N VAL A 14 -18.44 -21.71 -24.06
CA VAL A 14 -19.22 -21.02 -23.02
C VAL A 14 -18.89 -21.59 -21.63
N TRP A 15 -18.79 -22.92 -21.51
CA TRP A 15 -18.41 -23.56 -20.26
C TRP A 15 -16.97 -23.22 -19.85
N LEU A 16 -16.05 -23.20 -20.82
CA LEU A 16 -14.66 -22.79 -20.61
C LEU A 16 -14.57 -21.32 -20.19
N CYS A 17 -15.31 -20.40 -20.82
CA CYS A 17 -15.38 -19.00 -20.40
C CYS A 17 -15.97 -18.83 -19.00
N LEU A 18 -17.01 -19.58 -18.62
CA LEU A 18 -17.53 -19.56 -17.25
C LEU A 18 -16.52 -20.12 -16.24
N ALA A 19 -15.76 -21.16 -16.61
CA ALA A 19 -14.75 -21.77 -15.75
C ALA A 19 -13.47 -20.92 -15.61
N LEU A 20 -13.12 -20.14 -16.65
CA LEU A 20 -11.97 -19.20 -16.65
C LEU A 20 -12.34 -17.80 -16.15
N GLY A 21 -13.62 -17.49 -15.98
CA GLY A 21 -14.10 -16.31 -15.29
C GLY A 21 -13.84 -16.40 -13.78
N ALA A 22 -12.58 -16.54 -13.37
CA ALA A 22 -12.19 -16.36 -11.98
C ALA A 22 -12.69 -14.98 -11.52
N PRO A 23 -13.23 -14.84 -10.29
CA PRO A 23 -13.63 -13.54 -9.80
C PRO A 23 -12.38 -12.64 -9.77
N ALA A 24 -12.32 -11.67 -10.68
CA ALA A 24 -11.27 -10.66 -10.75
C ALA A 24 -11.15 -9.82 -9.45
N GLN A 25 -12.10 -10.02 -8.53
CA GLN A 25 -12.17 -9.43 -7.19
C GLN A 25 -10.98 -9.83 -6.31
N ALA A 26 -10.37 -11.00 -6.54
CA ALA A 26 -9.20 -11.45 -5.76
C ALA A 26 -7.88 -10.77 -6.18
N LEU A 27 -7.89 -9.97 -7.25
CA LEU A 27 -6.71 -9.21 -7.72
C LEU A 27 -6.72 -7.75 -7.24
N TRP A 28 -7.79 -7.30 -6.59
CA TRP A 28 -7.82 -6.01 -5.90
C TRP A 28 -7.44 -6.25 -4.45
N ASN A 29 -6.19 -5.93 -4.11
CA ASN A 29 -5.81 -5.75 -2.71
C ASN A 29 -6.59 -4.54 -2.18
N ASP A 30 -7.68 -4.80 -1.46
CA ASP A 30 -8.26 -3.87 -0.48
C ASP A 30 -7.33 -3.83 0.75
N ASP A 31 -6.06 -3.46 0.55
CA ASP A 31 -5.19 -3.13 1.69
C ASP A 31 -5.78 -1.89 2.34
N GLU A 32 -6.53 -2.12 3.43
CA GLU A 32 -7.22 -1.07 4.15
C GLU A 32 -6.18 -0.02 4.60
N PRO A 33 -6.42 1.28 4.32
CA PRO A 33 -5.41 2.29 4.60
C PRO A 33 -5.08 2.31 6.09
N VAL A 34 -3.79 2.18 6.39
CA VAL A 34 -3.29 2.18 7.77
C VAL A 34 -3.43 3.59 8.34
N GLN A 35 -3.85 3.69 9.60
CA GLN A 35 -3.93 4.98 10.30
C GLN A 35 -2.54 5.62 10.41
N ALA A 36 -2.49 6.95 10.29
CA ALA A 36 -1.23 7.71 10.22
C ALA A 36 -0.28 7.42 11.40
N ASP A 37 -0.79 7.36 12.63
CA ASP A 37 0.04 7.12 13.83
C ASP A 37 0.67 5.72 13.86
N LYS A 38 0.09 4.77 13.12
CA LYS A 38 0.63 3.42 12.94
C LYS A 38 1.58 3.34 11.75
N ALA A 39 1.30 4.10 10.68
CA ALA A 39 2.14 4.15 9.49
C ALA A 39 3.44 4.95 9.71
N PHE A 40 3.44 5.91 10.64
CA PHE A 40 4.55 6.83 10.90
C PHE A 40 4.85 6.93 12.40
N VAL A 41 5.52 5.93 12.96
CA VAL A 41 5.82 5.88 14.39
C VAL A 41 6.98 6.81 14.71
N PHE A 42 6.72 7.87 15.50
CA PHE A 42 7.71 8.86 15.90
C PHE A 42 8.47 8.46 17.17
N SER A 43 9.77 8.74 17.21
CA SER A 43 10.59 8.63 18.41
C SER A 43 11.68 9.69 18.47
N ALA A 44 11.98 10.18 19.68
CA ALA A 44 13.08 11.10 19.94
C ALA A 44 13.90 10.61 21.14
N LYS A 45 15.24 10.65 21.02
CA LYS A 45 16.15 10.21 22.07
C LYS A 45 17.33 11.18 22.18
N VAL A 46 17.72 11.51 23.41
CA VAL A 46 18.96 12.24 23.69
C VAL A 46 20.12 11.27 23.49
N THR A 47 20.99 11.56 22.52
CA THR A 47 22.10 10.69 22.15
C THR A 47 23.47 11.24 22.58
N ALA A 48 23.55 12.54 22.87
CA ALA A 48 24.70 13.18 23.50
C ALA A 48 24.22 14.37 24.34
N ALA A 49 25.14 15.03 25.05
CA ALA A 49 24.84 16.18 25.91
C ALA A 49 24.08 17.29 25.15
N ASP A 50 24.50 17.57 23.91
CA ASP A 50 23.97 18.67 23.11
C ASP A 50 23.24 18.18 21.84
N SER A 51 22.82 16.90 21.79
CA SER A 51 22.16 16.36 20.61
C SER A 51 20.99 15.43 20.92
N VAL A 52 19.92 15.64 20.14
CA VAL A 52 18.72 14.81 20.12
C VAL A 52 18.60 14.16 18.76
N THR A 53 18.50 12.84 18.74
CA THR A 53 18.18 12.09 17.52
C THR A 53 16.68 11.89 17.44
N VAL A 54 16.10 12.32 16.31
CA VAL A 54 14.70 12.12 15.97
C VAL A 54 14.58 11.09 14.86
N ARG A 55 13.65 10.14 14.99
CA ARG A 55 13.45 9.05 14.04
C ARG A 55 11.96 8.79 13.82
N TRP A 56 11.61 8.53 12.56
CA TRP A 56 10.34 7.95 12.16
C TRP A 56 10.58 6.54 11.67
N GLU A 57 9.79 5.60 12.16
CA GLU A 57 9.64 4.26 11.59
C GLU A 57 8.42 4.28 10.66
N VAL A 58 8.63 3.96 9.39
CA VAL A 58 7.62 4.09 8.34
C VAL A 58 7.26 2.71 7.81
N THR A 59 5.96 2.39 7.79
CA THR A 59 5.46 1.13 7.24
C THR A 59 5.78 0.99 5.76
N GLU A 60 6.00 -0.24 5.29
CA GLU A 60 6.24 -0.53 3.89
C GLU A 60 5.13 0.02 2.98
N GLY A 61 5.51 0.61 1.84
CA GLY A 61 4.59 1.28 0.93
C GLY A 61 4.24 2.72 1.31
N TYR A 62 4.66 3.20 2.48
CA TYR A 62 4.47 4.59 2.92
C TYR A 62 5.78 5.37 2.90
N TYR A 63 5.69 6.70 2.77
CA TYR A 63 6.86 7.57 2.75
C TYR A 63 6.53 8.97 3.29
N LEU A 64 7.54 9.59 3.90
CA LEU A 64 7.46 10.96 4.40
C LEU A 64 8.23 11.90 3.48
N TYR A 65 7.60 13.04 3.16
CA TYR A 65 8.25 14.09 2.40
C TYR A 65 9.14 14.91 3.33
N ARG A 66 10.46 14.93 3.05
CA ARG A 66 11.42 15.74 3.82
C ARG A 66 11.02 17.21 3.93
N GLY A 67 10.50 17.81 2.85
CA GLY A 67 10.06 19.22 2.83
C GLY A 67 8.79 19.52 3.63
N ARG A 68 8.11 18.50 4.18
CA ARG A 68 6.91 18.63 5.00
C ARG A 68 7.19 18.45 6.49
N ILE A 69 8.42 18.07 6.86
CA ILE A 69 8.83 17.91 8.26
C ILE A 69 9.44 19.23 8.74
N GLN A 70 8.92 19.74 9.87
CA GLN A 70 9.45 20.91 10.55
C GLN A 70 9.73 20.57 12.01
N LEU A 71 10.90 20.96 12.49
CA LEU A 71 11.31 20.81 13.89
C LEU A 71 11.38 22.20 14.50
N ARG A 72 10.84 22.34 15.71
CA ARG A 72 10.93 23.57 16.51
C ARG A 72 11.19 23.18 17.96
N SER A 73 12.07 23.92 18.61
CA SER A 73 12.25 23.88 20.05
C SER A 73 11.47 25.01 20.69
N ASP A 74 10.76 24.71 21.77
CA ASP A 74 10.15 25.73 22.64
C ASP A 74 11.16 26.29 23.67
N THR A 75 12.33 25.66 23.80
CA THR A 75 13.41 26.11 24.69
C THR A 75 14.32 27.09 23.95
N PRO A 76 14.49 28.33 24.45
CA PRO A 76 15.42 29.30 23.88
C PRO A 76 16.85 28.75 23.86
N GLY A 77 17.55 28.90 22.74
CA GLY A 77 18.95 28.47 22.57
C GLY A 77 19.13 27.04 22.04
N ILE A 78 18.05 26.31 21.76
CA ILE A 78 18.09 25.00 21.07
C ILE A 78 17.56 25.17 19.64
N THR A 79 18.37 24.86 18.64
CA THR A 79 18.05 24.97 17.19
C THR A 79 18.41 23.72 16.43
#